data_AF-A0A7Y9X4F6-F1
#
_entry.id   AF-A0A7Y9X4F6-F1
#
_cell.length_a   1.000
_cell.length_b   1.000
_cell.length_c   1.000
_cell.angle_alpha   90.00
_cell.angle_beta   90.00
_cell.angle_gamma   90.00
#
_symmetry.space_group_name_H-M   'P 1'
#
loop_
_entity.id
_entity.type
_entity.pdbx_description
1 polymer ?
#
loop_
_entity_poly.entity_id
_entity_poly.type
_entity_poly.pdbx_seq_one_letter_code
_entity_poly.pdbx_strand_id
1 'polypeptide(L)'
;MRHLWSFLAGLVVAPITWVLVTLGQDGSSRTVDRWVETGTFNTANLIEPAVYLAVGGVLLGLIGTLRFSPLGPLVAGLLLVTPYVGMFVAPFAVRDAIPHEWKMLGDPLPLRLPVENGTLFVIGLLLLMATFSGQRWRQWPRAATEPTATPTPVADGGPRNDDFTLTDWPSPTPAERDTAPLTLGYPAYSTPTEPLPRRVGGESPWSAPPRGQSRPEDTTEIR
;
A
#
# COMPACT_ATOMS: atom_id res chain seq x y z
N MET A 1 11.67 20.40 8.09
CA MET A 1 11.30 20.14 9.51
C MET A 1 10.14 19.15 9.70
N ARG A 2 9.14 19.07 8.81
CA ARG A 2 7.98 18.18 8.95
C ARG A 2 8.30 16.67 9.05
N HIS A 3 9.38 16.21 8.39
CA HIS A 3 9.78 14.81 8.40
C HIS A 3 10.45 14.36 9.72
N LEU A 4 11.12 15.27 10.44
CA LEU A 4 11.70 14.96 11.77
C LEU A 4 10.59 14.71 12.80
N TRP A 5 9.51 15.50 12.73
CA TRP A 5 8.35 15.32 13.62
C TRP A 5 7.66 13.99 13.39
N SER A 6 7.50 13.56 12.14
CA SER A 6 6.95 12.24 11.82
C SER A 6 7.88 11.10 12.25
N PHE A 7 9.19 11.25 12.09
CA PHE A 7 10.16 10.26 12.56
C PHE A 7 10.15 10.12 14.10
N LEU A 8 10.16 11.25 14.81
CA LEU A 8 10.10 11.28 16.27
C LEU A 8 8.76 10.71 16.79
N ALA A 9 7.65 11.03 16.12
CA ALA A 9 6.36 10.43 16.43
C ALA A 9 6.40 8.91 16.24
N GLY A 10 6.97 8.40 15.13
CA GLY A 10 7.15 6.97 14.91
C GLY A 10 8.02 6.29 15.97
N LEU A 11 9.11 6.95 16.38
CA LEU A 11 10.03 6.46 17.42
C LEU A 11 9.35 6.29 18.78
N VAL A 12 8.36 7.11 19.10
CA VAL A 12 7.61 7.04 20.37
C VAL A 12 6.38 6.14 20.25
N VAL A 13 5.64 6.20 19.14
CA VAL A 13 4.41 5.43 18.94
C VAL A 13 4.70 3.93 18.83
N ALA A 14 5.78 3.53 18.15
CA ALA A 14 6.14 2.12 18.00
C ALA A 14 6.35 1.39 19.36
N PRO A 15 7.19 1.87 20.30
CA PRO A 15 7.36 1.20 21.59
C PRO A 15 6.08 1.24 22.43
N ILE A 16 5.31 2.33 22.41
CA ILE A 16 4.02 2.40 23.11
C ILE A 16 3.06 1.33 22.58
N THR A 17 2.97 1.21 21.25
CA THR A 17 2.12 0.22 20.59
C THR A 17 2.57 -1.20 20.96
N TRP A 18 3.87 -1.45 21.00
CA TRP A 18 4.41 -2.73 21.44
C TRP A 18 4.01 -3.05 22.90
N VAL A 19 4.14 -2.09 23.82
CA VAL A 19 3.71 -2.26 25.22
C VAL A 19 2.21 -2.55 25.32
N LEU A 20 1.37 -1.83 24.57
CA LEU A 20 -0.08 -2.05 24.56
C LEU A 20 -0.42 -3.47 24.08
N VAL A 21 0.24 -3.93 23.00
CA VAL A 21 0.02 -5.27 22.47
C VAL A 21 0.48 -6.33 23.47
N THR A 22 1.65 -6.18 24.10
CA THR A 22 2.15 -7.18 25.06
C THR A 22 1.28 -7.26 26.32
N LEU A 23 0.84 -6.12 26.87
CA LEU A 23 -0.08 -6.08 28.01
C LEU A 23 -1.43 -6.69 27.67
N GLY A 24 -1.96 -6.38 26.49
CA GLY A 24 -3.19 -6.96 25.99
C GLY A 24 -3.09 -8.48 25.80
N GLN A 25 -1.97 -8.96 25.24
CA GLN A 25 -1.75 -10.38 24.98
C GLN A 25 -1.57 -11.18 26.28
N ASP A 26 -0.74 -10.69 27.22
CA ASP A 26 -0.54 -11.32 28.53
C ASP A 26 -1.84 -11.32 29.35
N GLY A 27 -2.54 -10.19 29.39
CA GLY A 27 -3.81 -10.07 30.12
C GLY A 27 -4.91 -10.95 29.55
N SER A 28 -4.98 -11.09 28.22
CA SER A 28 -5.92 -11.98 27.54
C SER A 28 -5.64 -13.45 27.88
N SER A 29 -4.40 -13.91 27.69
CA SER A 29 -4.01 -15.29 28.00
C SER A 29 -4.27 -15.63 29.47
N ARG A 30 -3.82 -14.79 30.42
CA ARG A 30 -4.01 -15.03 31.86
C ARG A 30 -5.49 -15.10 32.25
N THR A 31 -6.32 -14.25 31.66
CA THR A 31 -7.77 -14.25 31.93
C THR A 31 -8.40 -15.55 31.47
N VAL A 32 -8.03 -15.97 30.27
CA VAL A 32 -8.56 -17.14 29.62
C VAL A 32 -8.07 -18.43 30.30
N ASP A 33 -6.79 -18.50 30.68
CA ASP A 33 -6.20 -19.61 31.46
C ASP A 33 -6.93 -19.78 32.80
N ARG A 34 -7.20 -18.66 33.49
CA ARG A 34 -7.97 -18.68 34.75
C ARG A 34 -9.39 -19.22 34.55
N TRP A 35 -10.06 -18.88 33.45
CA TRP A 35 -11.39 -19.42 33.16
C TRP A 35 -11.37 -20.93 32.95
N VAL A 36 -10.35 -21.43 32.27
CA VAL A 36 -10.15 -22.88 32.06
C VAL A 36 -9.86 -23.57 33.39
N GLU A 37 -9.00 -22.99 34.22
CA GLU A 37 -8.64 -23.54 35.54
C GLU A 37 -9.84 -23.58 36.50
N THR A 38 -10.66 -22.52 36.51
CA THR A 38 -11.80 -22.40 37.44
C THR A 38 -13.09 -23.01 36.90
N GLY A 39 -13.17 -23.28 35.59
CA GLY A 39 -14.38 -23.75 34.90
C GLY A 39 -15.48 -22.69 34.77
N THR A 40 -15.23 -21.45 35.19
CA THR A 40 -16.19 -20.34 35.17
C THR A 40 -15.60 -19.15 34.42
N PHE A 41 -16.43 -18.41 33.68
CA PHE A 41 -15.99 -17.23 32.96
C PHE A 41 -16.56 -15.94 33.57
N ASN A 42 -15.75 -14.88 33.56
CA ASN A 42 -16.19 -13.52 33.84
C ASN A 42 -15.62 -12.59 32.76
N THR A 43 -16.47 -12.28 31.78
CA THR A 43 -16.14 -11.46 30.62
C THR A 43 -15.60 -10.06 30.98
N ALA A 44 -15.95 -9.52 32.15
CA ALA A 44 -15.44 -8.20 32.57
C ALA A 44 -13.91 -8.16 32.63
N ASN A 45 -13.28 -9.29 32.99
CA ASN A 45 -11.82 -9.41 33.05
C ASN A 45 -11.16 -9.42 31.67
N LEU A 46 -11.92 -9.68 30.59
CA LEU A 46 -11.42 -9.66 29.21
C LEU A 46 -11.52 -8.25 28.59
N ILE A 47 -12.31 -7.35 29.17
CA ILE A 47 -12.48 -5.99 28.65
C ILE A 47 -11.16 -5.23 28.69
N GLU A 48 -10.46 -5.27 29.82
CA GLU A 48 -9.17 -4.58 29.99
C GLU A 48 -8.13 -4.99 28.92
N PRO A 49 -7.77 -6.27 28.77
CA PRO A 49 -6.81 -6.66 27.73
C PRO A 49 -7.31 -6.36 26.32
N ALA A 50 -8.62 -6.51 26.06
CA ALA A 50 -9.18 -6.20 24.76
C ALA A 50 -9.08 -4.72 24.39
N VAL A 51 -9.17 -3.80 25.37
CA VAL A 51 -8.95 -2.37 25.13
C VAL A 51 -7.51 -2.11 24.71
N TYR A 52 -6.52 -2.70 25.40
CA TYR A 52 -5.11 -2.54 25.02
C TYR A 52 -4.83 -3.07 23.60
N LEU A 53 -5.34 -4.27 23.29
CA LEU A 53 -5.23 -4.86 21.95
C LEU A 53 -5.95 -4.01 20.90
N ALA A 54 -7.10 -3.43 21.24
CA ALA A 54 -7.86 -2.62 20.32
C ALA A 54 -7.10 -1.34 19.96
N VAL A 55 -6.60 -0.63 20.96
CA VAL A 55 -5.80 0.57 20.74
C VAL A 55 -4.52 0.23 19.97
N GLY A 56 -3.83 -0.86 20.35
CA GLY A 56 -2.63 -1.33 19.66
C GLY A 56 -2.88 -1.69 18.18
N GLY A 57 -3.95 -2.43 17.89
CA GLY A 57 -4.34 -2.82 16.54
C GLY A 57 -4.68 -1.62 15.65
N VAL A 58 -5.40 -0.63 16.19
CA VAL A 58 -5.69 0.63 15.47
C VAL A 58 -4.41 1.40 15.17
N LEU A 59 -3.51 1.55 16.14
CA LEU A 59 -2.22 2.23 15.93
C LEU A 59 -1.38 1.51 14.86
N LEU A 60 -1.31 0.17 14.91
CA LEU A 60 -0.62 -0.61 13.89
C LEU A 60 -1.28 -0.48 12.52
N GLY A 61 -2.61 -0.48 12.43
CA GLY A 61 -3.32 -0.34 11.16
C GLY A 61 -3.16 1.04 10.54
N LEU A 62 -3.09 2.09 11.36
CA LEU A 62 -2.75 3.44 10.94
C LEU A 62 -1.33 3.55 10.37
N ILE A 63 -0.37 2.79 10.93
CA ILE A 63 1.00 2.71 10.42
C ILE A 63 1.07 1.84 9.14
N GLY A 64 0.29 0.75 9.11
CA GLY A 64 0.40 -0.32 8.13
C GLY A 64 -0.39 -0.13 6.84
N THR A 65 -1.02 1.02 6.59
CA THR A 65 -2.02 1.23 5.52
C THR A 65 -1.61 0.62 4.17
N LEU A 66 -2.18 -0.55 3.84
CA LEU A 66 -1.79 -1.35 2.68
C LEU A 66 -2.35 -0.79 1.37
N ARG A 67 -1.56 -0.92 0.29
CA ARG A 67 -1.90 -0.46 -1.07
C ARG A 67 -2.81 -1.42 -1.87
N PHE A 68 -3.42 -2.42 -1.25
CA PHE A 68 -4.25 -3.43 -1.95
C PHE A 68 -5.75 -3.10 -1.88
N SER A 69 -6.57 -3.80 -2.66
CA SER A 69 -8.03 -3.63 -2.73
C SER A 69 -8.67 -3.73 -1.32
N PRO A 70 -9.57 -2.80 -0.92
CA PRO A 70 -10.07 -2.69 0.46
C PRO A 70 -11.00 -3.84 0.88
N LEU A 71 -11.59 -4.59 -0.08
CA LEU A 71 -12.54 -5.65 0.22
C LEU A 71 -11.89 -6.85 0.92
N GLY A 72 -10.68 -7.22 0.50
CA GLY A 72 -9.94 -8.36 1.06
C GLY A 72 -9.58 -8.16 2.55
N PRO A 73 -8.92 -7.06 2.93
CA PRO A 73 -8.61 -6.75 4.32
C PRO A 73 -9.85 -6.55 5.19
N LEU A 74 -10.98 -6.07 4.64
CA LEU A 74 -12.23 -5.96 5.38
C LEU A 74 -12.75 -7.34 5.80
N VAL A 75 -12.90 -8.24 4.82
CA VAL A 75 -13.42 -9.58 5.06
C VAL A 75 -12.48 -10.37 5.95
N ALA A 76 -11.18 -10.33 5.67
CA ALA A 76 -10.16 -10.97 6.51
C ALA A 76 -10.16 -10.39 7.93
N GLY A 77 -10.25 -9.06 8.07
CA GLY A 77 -10.31 -8.38 9.35
C GLY A 77 -11.50 -8.82 10.20
N LEU A 78 -12.70 -8.86 9.61
CA LEU A 78 -13.90 -9.36 10.28
C LEU A 78 -13.77 -10.83 10.70
N LEU A 79 -13.27 -11.69 9.81
CA LEU A 79 -13.07 -13.10 10.12
C LEU A 79 -12.10 -13.31 11.28
N LEU A 80 -11.03 -12.52 11.36
CA LEU A 80 -10.03 -12.63 12.42
C LEU A 80 -10.50 -12.05 13.77
N VAL A 81 -11.32 -10.99 13.76
CA VAL A 81 -11.88 -10.39 14.99
C VAL A 81 -12.99 -11.27 15.60
N THR A 82 -13.79 -11.93 14.76
CA THR A 82 -14.98 -12.69 15.18
C THR A 82 -14.73 -13.70 16.31
N PRO A 83 -13.75 -14.62 16.24
CA PRO A 83 -13.54 -15.59 17.32
C PRO A 83 -13.19 -14.92 18.65
N TYR A 84 -12.42 -13.82 18.62
CA TYR A 84 -12.07 -13.10 19.84
C TYR A 84 -13.28 -12.37 20.45
N VAL A 85 -14.12 -11.75 19.64
CA VAL A 85 -15.36 -11.11 20.11
C VAL A 85 -16.35 -12.16 20.63
N GLY A 86 -16.40 -13.35 20.01
CA GLY A 86 -17.22 -14.46 20.48
C GLY A 86 -16.89 -14.91 21.91
N MET A 87 -15.63 -14.75 22.35
CA MET A 87 -15.20 -15.08 23.71
C MET A 87 -15.90 -14.22 24.78
N PHE A 88 -16.46 -13.07 24.42
CA PHE A 88 -17.24 -12.24 25.35
C PHE A 88 -18.62 -12.83 25.67
N VAL A 89 -19.18 -13.61 24.75
CA VAL A 89 -20.55 -14.15 24.84
C VAL A 89 -20.52 -15.60 25.32
N ALA A 90 -19.69 -16.43 24.69
CA ALA A 90 -19.65 -17.87 24.94
C ALA A 90 -18.21 -18.41 24.82
N PRO A 91 -17.32 -18.14 25.79
CA PRO A 91 -15.89 -18.44 25.68
C PRO A 91 -15.60 -19.92 25.50
N PHE A 92 -16.28 -20.81 26.23
CA PHE A 92 -16.07 -22.25 26.09
C PHE A 92 -16.58 -22.79 24.76
N ALA A 93 -17.76 -22.35 24.29
CA ALA A 93 -18.29 -22.77 22.99
C ALA A 93 -17.38 -22.34 21.83
N VAL A 94 -16.83 -21.12 21.88
CA VAL A 94 -15.89 -20.64 20.87
C VAL A 94 -14.58 -21.40 20.93
N ARG A 95 -14.03 -21.64 22.13
CA ARG A 95 -12.82 -22.45 22.29
C ARG A 95 -13.03 -23.85 21.73
N ASP A 96 -14.13 -24.51 22.07
CA ASP A 96 -14.41 -25.90 21.68
C ASP A 96 -14.70 -26.07 20.19
N ALA A 97 -15.20 -25.03 19.54
CA ALA A 97 -15.34 -25.00 18.09
C ALA A 97 -13.99 -24.96 17.34
N ILE A 98 -12.88 -24.57 18.01
CA ILE A 98 -11.56 -24.53 17.39
C ILE A 98 -10.91 -25.93 17.44
N PRO A 99 -10.63 -26.55 16.29
CA PRO A 99 -10.04 -27.89 16.26
C PRO A 99 -8.62 -27.89 16.84
N HIS A 100 -8.33 -28.87 17.71
CA HIS A 100 -7.02 -29.00 18.38
C HIS A 100 -5.98 -29.75 17.54
N GLU A 101 -6.41 -30.54 16.57
CA GLU A 101 -5.53 -31.50 15.87
C GLU A 101 -5.07 -31.04 14.49
N TRP A 102 -5.26 -29.75 14.16
CA TRP A 102 -4.87 -29.29 12.84
C TRP A 102 -3.36 -29.30 12.70
N LYS A 103 -2.88 -30.01 11.67
CA LYS A 103 -1.46 -30.13 11.35
C LYS A 103 -1.18 -29.39 10.06
N MET A 104 -0.14 -28.58 10.05
CA MET A 104 0.34 -27.91 8.85
C MET A 104 1.78 -28.35 8.61
N LEU A 105 2.06 -28.94 7.45
CA LEU A 105 3.37 -29.51 7.11
C LEU A 105 3.87 -30.58 8.09
N GLY A 106 2.95 -31.30 8.76
CA GLY A 106 3.28 -32.36 9.73
C GLY A 106 3.42 -31.86 11.17
N ASP A 107 3.52 -30.55 11.39
CA ASP A 107 3.61 -29.95 12.72
C ASP A 107 2.22 -29.58 13.27
N PRO A 108 1.96 -29.82 14.56
CA PRO A 108 0.73 -29.39 15.20
C PRO A 108 0.66 -27.86 15.18
N LEU A 109 -0.43 -27.31 14.65
CA LEU A 109 -0.68 -25.87 14.60
C LEU A 109 -1.62 -25.48 15.74
N PRO A 110 -1.12 -24.86 16.82
CA PRO A 110 -1.94 -24.49 17.97
C PRO A 110 -2.79 -23.25 17.65
N LEU A 111 -3.87 -23.44 16.88
CA LEU A 111 -4.79 -22.38 16.45
C LEU A 111 -5.48 -21.65 17.60
N ARG A 112 -5.59 -22.32 18.75
CA ARG A 112 -6.15 -21.75 19.97
C ARG A 112 -5.31 -20.61 20.52
N LEU A 113 -3.99 -20.75 20.47
CA LEU A 113 -3.07 -19.80 21.09
C LEU A 113 -3.20 -18.37 20.52
N PRO A 114 -3.27 -18.15 19.19
CA PRO A 114 -3.56 -16.84 18.60
C PRO A 114 -4.93 -16.22 18.97
N VAL A 115 -5.91 -17.05 19.34
CA VAL A 115 -7.22 -16.59 19.80
C VAL A 115 -7.14 -16.20 21.27
N GLU A 116 -6.57 -17.06 22.11
CA GLU A 116 -6.50 -16.87 23.56
C GLU A 116 -5.64 -15.67 23.95
N ASN A 117 -4.51 -15.47 23.25
CA ASN A 117 -3.67 -14.30 23.43
C ASN A 117 -4.20 -13.05 22.71
N GLY A 118 -5.26 -13.15 21.91
CA GLY A 118 -5.83 -12.01 21.18
C GLY A 118 -5.00 -11.50 19.99
N THR A 119 -4.03 -12.27 19.51
CA THR A 119 -3.26 -11.92 18.30
C THR A 119 -4.15 -11.83 17.07
N LEU A 120 -5.13 -12.74 16.92
CA LEU A 120 -6.09 -12.65 15.81
C LEU A 120 -6.89 -11.36 15.86
N PHE A 121 -7.24 -10.90 17.07
CA PHE A 121 -7.97 -9.65 17.26
C PHE A 121 -7.12 -8.44 16.84
N VAL A 122 -5.84 -8.38 17.24
CA VAL A 122 -4.92 -7.31 16.83
C VAL A 122 -4.74 -7.28 15.32
N ILE A 123 -4.47 -8.43 14.70
CA ILE A 123 -4.30 -8.53 13.24
C ILE A 123 -5.60 -8.13 12.54
N GLY A 124 -6.73 -8.64 13.00
CA GLY A 124 -8.02 -8.34 12.42
C GLY A 124 -8.35 -6.85 12.50
N LEU A 125 -8.09 -6.22 13.64
CA LEU A 125 -8.31 -4.78 13.82
C LEU A 125 -7.34 -3.92 13.02
N LEU A 126 -6.07 -4.35 12.91
CA LEU A 126 -5.09 -3.74 12.02
C LEU A 126 -5.60 -3.73 10.57
N LEU A 127 -6.10 -4.87 10.09
CA LEU A 127 -6.66 -5.00 8.74
C LEU A 127 -7.91 -4.14 8.55
N LEU A 128 -8.83 -4.13 9.52
CA LEU A 128 -10.02 -3.27 9.49
C LEU A 128 -9.61 -1.80 9.43
N MET A 129 -8.68 -1.36 10.29
CA MET A 129 -8.23 0.03 10.31
C MET A 129 -7.52 0.42 9.01
N ALA A 130 -6.80 -0.50 8.37
CA ALA A 130 -6.19 -0.28 7.06
C ALA A 130 -7.24 0.00 5.95
N THR A 131 -8.47 -0.53 6.06
CA THR A 131 -9.54 -0.26 5.08
C THR A 131 -10.11 1.15 5.18
N PHE A 132 -10.14 1.71 6.40
CA PHE A 132 -10.69 3.04 6.67
C PHE A 132 -9.69 4.18 6.47
N SER A 133 -8.43 3.89 6.08
CA SER A 133 -7.44 4.92 5.75
C SER A 133 -7.82 5.68 4.46
N GLY A 134 -8.65 6.70 4.63
CA GLY A 134 -9.40 7.43 3.61
C GLY A 134 -8.61 8.30 2.64
N GLN A 135 -7.28 8.27 2.65
CA GLN A 135 -6.48 9.05 1.69
C GLN A 135 -6.62 8.52 0.25
N ARG A 136 -7.10 7.27 0.09
CA ARG A 136 -7.32 6.62 -1.20
C ARG A 136 -8.67 6.96 -1.84
N TRP A 137 -9.71 7.21 -1.03
CA TRP A 137 -11.04 7.64 -1.49
C TRP A 137 -11.08 9.14 -1.85
N ARG A 138 -10.07 9.92 -1.43
CA ARG A 138 -9.99 11.36 -1.68
C ARG A 138 -9.31 11.76 -3.00
N GLN A 139 -8.74 10.81 -3.74
CA GLN A 139 -8.12 11.07 -5.05
C GLN A 139 -8.72 10.16 -6.11
N TRP A 140 -9.98 10.41 -6.46
CA TRP A 140 -10.29 10.35 -7.89
C TRP A 140 -9.87 11.69 -8.49
N PRO A 141 -8.98 11.73 -9.49
CA PRO A 141 -8.74 12.95 -10.25
C PRO A 141 -10.07 13.32 -10.91
N ARG A 142 -10.77 14.32 -10.37
CA ARG A 142 -11.59 15.16 -11.24
C ARG A 142 -10.58 15.74 -12.22
N ALA A 143 -10.72 15.40 -13.50
CA ALA A 143 -10.04 16.12 -14.56
C ALA A 143 -10.15 17.60 -14.23
N ALA A 144 -9.00 18.29 -14.19
CA ALA A 144 -8.96 19.71 -13.96
C ALA A 144 -9.86 20.36 -15.02
N THR A 145 -11.07 20.75 -14.62
CA THR A 145 -11.80 21.80 -15.33
C THR A 145 -10.91 23.02 -15.18
N GLU A 146 -10.15 23.32 -16.23
CA GLU A 146 -9.38 24.55 -16.31
C GLU A 146 -10.30 25.74 -15.98
N PRO A 147 -9.78 26.77 -15.28
CA PRO A 147 -10.58 27.91 -14.89
C PRO A 147 -11.04 28.63 -16.16
N THR A 148 -12.36 28.75 -16.34
CA THR A 148 -12.95 29.72 -17.26
C THR A 148 -12.54 31.12 -16.79
N ALA A 149 -11.44 31.61 -17.37
CA ALA A 149 -11.15 33.03 -17.41
C ALA A 149 -12.21 33.68 -18.32
N THR A 150 -13.14 34.37 -17.66
CA THR A 150 -13.92 35.55 -18.07
C THR A 150 -14.02 35.90 -19.56
N PRO A 151 -15.25 36.24 -20.02
CA PRO A 151 -15.41 37.37 -20.91
C PRO A 151 -16.37 38.41 -20.33
N THR A 152 -15.82 39.59 -20.01
CA THR A 152 -16.56 40.87 -20.00
C THR A 152 -16.86 41.32 -21.44
N PRO A 153 -17.81 42.24 -21.66
CA PRO A 153 -19.05 42.01 -22.40
C PRO A 153 -18.97 42.40 -23.88
N VAL A 154 -19.77 41.76 -24.73
CA VAL A 154 -20.22 42.36 -25.99
C VAL A 154 -21.71 42.05 -26.15
N ALA A 155 -22.51 43.10 -26.16
CA ALA A 155 -23.90 43.07 -26.60
C ALA A 155 -23.92 42.90 -28.13
N ASP A 156 -24.62 41.88 -28.64
CA ASP A 156 -25.78 42.06 -29.53
C ASP A 156 -26.23 40.74 -30.18
N GLY A 157 -27.49 40.39 -29.88
CA GLY A 157 -28.52 39.76 -30.72
C GLY A 157 -28.20 38.61 -31.69
N GLY A 158 -28.70 37.41 -31.38
CA GLY A 158 -29.12 36.42 -32.39
C GLY A 158 -29.18 34.96 -31.87
N PRO A 159 -30.27 34.20 -32.09
CA PRO A 159 -30.41 32.85 -31.55
C PRO A 159 -29.55 31.83 -32.31
N ARG A 160 -29.03 30.90 -31.50
CA ARG A 160 -28.12 29.80 -31.82
C ARG A 160 -28.86 28.71 -32.63
N ASN A 161 -28.43 28.46 -33.86
CA ASN A 161 -28.79 27.26 -34.62
C ASN A 161 -27.56 26.35 -34.71
N ASP A 162 -27.65 25.19 -34.08
CA ASP A 162 -26.66 24.12 -34.12
C ASP A 162 -26.82 23.33 -35.44
N ASP A 163 -26.13 23.76 -36.50
CA ASP A 163 -25.94 22.98 -37.73
C ASP A 163 -24.44 22.88 -38.05
N PHE A 164 -23.77 21.86 -37.50
CA PHE A 164 -22.40 21.55 -37.87
C PHE A 164 -22.38 20.65 -39.13
N THR A 165 -22.07 21.24 -40.29
CA THR A 165 -21.77 20.49 -41.52
C THR A 165 -20.29 20.10 -41.58
N LEU A 166 -20.00 18.90 -42.12
CA LEU A 166 -18.69 18.24 -42.20
C LEU A 166 -17.64 18.91 -43.13
N THR A 167 -17.68 20.24 -43.26
CA THR A 167 -16.76 21.05 -44.08
C THR A 167 -16.13 22.22 -43.32
N ASP A 168 -16.37 22.33 -42.01
CA ASP A 168 -15.93 23.47 -41.20
C ASP A 168 -14.52 23.26 -40.58
N TRP A 169 -13.57 22.77 -41.39
CA TRP A 169 -12.17 22.73 -40.99
C TRP A 169 -11.51 24.08 -41.31
N PRO A 170 -11.03 24.85 -40.32
CA PRO A 170 -10.41 26.13 -40.58
C PRO A 170 -9.14 25.91 -41.41
N SER A 171 -9.04 26.60 -42.55
CA SER A 171 -7.81 26.68 -43.34
C SER A 171 -6.72 27.32 -42.49
N PRO A 172 -5.47 26.81 -42.47
CA PRO A 172 -4.41 27.46 -41.72
C PRO A 172 -4.04 28.76 -42.43
N THR A 173 -4.53 29.89 -41.92
CA THR A 173 -3.97 31.21 -42.22
C THR A 173 -2.49 31.22 -41.83
N PRO A 174 -1.59 31.76 -42.66
CA PRO A 174 -0.17 31.83 -42.34
C PRO A 174 -0.01 32.81 -41.17
N ALA A 175 0.12 32.28 -39.97
CA ALA A 175 0.52 33.08 -38.82
C ALA A 175 1.93 33.59 -39.10
N GLU A 176 2.02 34.89 -39.32
CA GLU A 176 3.23 35.70 -39.23
C GLU A 176 3.81 35.47 -37.83
N ARG A 177 4.65 34.45 -37.74
CA ARG A 177 5.40 34.11 -36.53
C ARG A 177 6.56 35.07 -36.46
N ASP A 178 6.33 36.20 -35.82
CA ASP A 178 7.40 36.95 -35.17
C ASP A 178 7.81 36.21 -33.89
N THR A 179 8.27 34.98 -34.07
CA THR A 179 8.82 34.11 -33.04
C THR A 179 10.29 33.96 -33.36
N ALA A 180 11.13 34.72 -32.65
CA ALA A 180 12.57 34.51 -32.68
C ALA A 180 12.88 33.01 -32.48
N PRO A 181 13.80 32.42 -33.27
CA PRO A 181 14.09 31.00 -33.16
C PRO A 181 14.61 30.67 -31.76
N LEU A 182 14.05 29.60 -31.16
CA LEU A 182 14.52 29.01 -29.91
C LEU A 182 16.00 28.67 -30.05
N THR A 183 16.85 29.51 -29.47
CA THR A 183 18.30 29.30 -29.41
C THR A 183 18.55 28.27 -28.32
N LEU A 184 18.74 27.00 -28.72
CA LEU A 184 19.34 26.00 -27.86
C LEU A 184 20.68 26.56 -27.37
N GLY A 185 20.88 26.65 -26.06
CA GLY A 185 22.06 27.26 -25.43
C GLY A 185 23.37 26.54 -25.73
N TYR A 186 23.89 26.73 -26.94
CA TYR A 186 25.26 26.42 -27.34
C TYR A 186 25.97 27.74 -27.65
N PRO A 187 27.13 28.03 -27.05
CA PRO A 187 27.94 29.15 -27.49
C PRO A 187 28.34 28.93 -28.96
N ALA A 188 27.98 29.88 -29.83
CA ALA A 188 28.38 29.89 -31.23
C ALA A 188 29.88 30.18 -31.33
N TYR A 189 30.68 29.12 -31.39
CA TYR A 189 32.06 29.18 -31.84
C TYR A 189 32.21 28.36 -33.12
N SER A 190 32.46 29.09 -34.21
CA SER A 190 33.22 28.71 -35.41
C SER A 190 33.23 27.22 -35.78
N THR A 191 32.51 26.88 -36.85
CA THR A 191 32.70 25.65 -37.63
C THR A 191 34.18 25.45 -38.01
N PRO A 192 34.84 24.37 -37.56
CA PRO A 192 36.08 23.91 -38.16
C PRO A 192 35.74 22.96 -39.32
N THR A 193 36.17 23.32 -40.53
CA THR A 193 36.08 22.53 -41.76
C THR A 193 37.12 21.41 -41.74
N GLU A 194 36.88 20.35 -40.96
CA GLU A 194 37.73 19.14 -40.95
C GLU A 194 36.85 17.90 -41.12
N PRO A 195 37.07 17.03 -42.12
CA PRO A 195 36.29 15.82 -42.28
C PRO A 195 36.61 14.83 -41.15
N LEU A 196 35.60 14.52 -40.33
CA LEU A 196 35.68 13.50 -39.27
C LEU A 196 36.19 12.16 -39.86
N PRO A 197 37.13 11.47 -39.19
CA PRO A 197 37.62 10.18 -39.67
C PRO A 197 36.46 9.19 -39.70
N ARG A 198 36.21 8.66 -40.90
CA ARG A 198 35.23 7.60 -41.18
C ARG A 198 35.58 6.39 -40.29
N ARG A 199 34.86 6.17 -39.19
CA ARG A 199 34.97 4.93 -38.41
C ARG A 199 34.45 3.78 -39.27
N VAL A 200 35.39 3.05 -39.85
CA VAL A 200 35.15 1.76 -40.49
C VAL A 200 35.13 0.71 -39.38
N GLY A 201 34.00 0.03 -39.22
CA GLY A 201 33.93 -1.28 -38.57
C GLY A 201 33.70 -1.31 -37.05
N GLY A 202 32.82 -2.22 -36.63
CA GLY A 202 33.01 -3.02 -35.42
C GLY A 202 32.27 -2.57 -34.16
N GLU A 203 31.04 -3.05 -34.02
CA GLU A 203 30.41 -3.53 -32.76
C GLU A 203 30.21 -2.53 -31.60
N SER A 204 28.95 -2.15 -31.40
CA SER A 204 28.52 -1.51 -30.15
C SER A 204 28.60 -2.53 -28.99
N PRO A 205 28.98 -2.10 -27.77
CA PRO A 205 29.03 -2.98 -26.61
C PRO A 205 27.65 -3.47 -26.14
N TRP A 206 26.57 -3.00 -26.76
CA TRP A 206 25.18 -3.29 -26.36
C TRP A 206 24.44 -4.20 -27.34
N SER A 207 25.10 -4.68 -28.39
CA SER A 207 24.47 -5.47 -29.46
C SER A 207 24.80 -6.98 -29.46
N ALA A 208 25.39 -7.51 -28.39
CA ALA A 208 25.64 -8.96 -28.28
C ALA A 208 24.76 -9.61 -27.19
N PRO A 209 23.98 -10.67 -27.50
CA PRO A 209 23.36 -11.50 -26.47
C PRO A 209 24.45 -12.31 -25.74
N PRO A 210 24.22 -12.70 -24.46
CA PRO A 210 25.25 -13.34 -23.64
C PRO A 210 25.69 -14.66 -24.26
N ARG A 211 26.96 -14.76 -24.67
CA ARG A 211 27.59 -16.04 -25.00
C ARG A 211 27.72 -16.83 -23.71
N GLY A 212 27.02 -17.96 -23.63
CA GLY A 212 27.09 -18.89 -22.51
C GLY A 212 28.54 -19.30 -22.25
N GLN A 213 28.95 -19.22 -20.98
CA GLN A 213 30.21 -19.78 -20.54
C GLN A 213 30.12 -21.30 -20.69
N SER A 214 30.96 -21.85 -21.57
CA SER A 214 31.21 -23.28 -21.68
C SER A 214 31.77 -23.81 -20.36
N ARG A 215 31.01 -24.68 -19.72
CA ARG A 215 31.40 -25.54 -18.60
C ARG A 215 32.57 -26.44 -19.02
N PRO A 216 33.72 -26.46 -18.33
CA PRO A 216 34.71 -27.52 -18.49
C PRO A 216 34.28 -28.71 -17.63
N GLU A 217 33.82 -29.79 -18.26
CA GLU A 217 33.69 -31.10 -17.64
C GLU A 217 34.95 -31.94 -17.95
N ASP A 218 35.58 -32.38 -16.86
CA ASP A 218 36.30 -33.65 -16.64
C ASP A 218 37.63 -33.97 -17.36
N THR A 219 38.70 -34.15 -16.57
CA THR A 219 39.21 -35.47 -16.12
C THR A 219 40.71 -35.37 -15.77
N THR A 220 41.11 -35.68 -14.53
CA THR A 220 42.39 -36.38 -14.30
C THR A 220 42.34 -37.17 -12.99
N GLU A 221 42.69 -38.45 -13.15
CA GLU A 221 42.65 -39.55 -12.19
C GLU A 221 43.57 -39.32 -10.97
N ILE A 222 43.12 -39.76 -9.79
CA ILE A 222 44.00 -40.00 -8.64
C ILE A 222 43.85 -41.47 -8.26
N ARG A 223 44.97 -42.19 -8.38
CA ARG A 223 45.22 -43.51 -7.80
C ARG A 223 46.15 -43.36 -6.61
#